data_AF-A0A1Y2S9Q4-F1
#
_entry.id   AF-A0A1Y2S9Q4-F1
#
_cell.length_a   1.000
_cell.length_b   1.000
_cell.length_c   1.000
_cell.angle_alpha   90.00
_cell.angle_beta   90.00
_cell.angle_gamma   90.00
#
_symmetry.space_group_name_H-M   'P 1'
#
loop_
_entity.id
_entity.type
_entity.pdbx_description
1 polymer ?
#
loop_
_entity_poly.entity_id
_entity_poly.type
_entity_poly.pdbx_seq_one_letter_code
_entity_poly.pdbx_strand_id
1 'polypeptide(L)'
;MSDIYNHLVRTNFDAMSTEELKDLRKNSEGALSSVMAAMSAMGELAFWSVDNENYDNRQARDGLRRIGEALMYLPRIAEALNDTEQNAQFEIHHREGFPKW
;
A
#
# COMPACT_ATOMS: atom_id res chain seq x y z
N MET A 1 -4.00 -10.48 -18.75
CA MET A 1 -3.09 -10.94 -17.67
C MET A 1 -3.66 -10.39 -16.37
N SER A 2 -3.81 -11.22 -15.33
CA SER A 2 -4.26 -10.72 -14.03
C SER A 2 -3.11 -9.98 -13.36
N ASP A 3 -3.34 -8.74 -12.95
CA ASP A 3 -2.41 -7.92 -12.18
C ASP A 3 -2.56 -8.23 -10.68
N ILE A 4 -1.50 -8.08 -9.89
CA ILE A 4 -1.52 -8.31 -8.44
C ILE A 4 -2.58 -7.46 -7.75
N TYR A 5 -2.83 -6.25 -8.26
CA TYR A 5 -3.92 -5.39 -7.83
C TYR A 5 -5.28 -6.12 -7.85
N ASN A 6 -5.61 -6.79 -8.95
CA ASN A 6 -6.90 -7.47 -9.12
C ASN A 6 -7.10 -8.62 -8.13
N HIS A 7 -6.01 -9.17 -7.59
CA HIS A 7 -6.05 -10.23 -6.59
C HIS A 7 -6.17 -9.71 -5.16
N LEU A 8 -5.87 -8.44 -4.93
CA LEU A 8 -5.81 -7.85 -3.59
C LEU A 8 -6.97 -6.90 -3.31
N VAL A 9 -7.47 -6.19 -4.33
CA VAL A 9 -8.55 -5.22 -4.16
C VAL A 9 -9.82 -5.91 -3.68
N ARG A 10 -10.45 -5.34 -2.65
CA ARG A 10 -11.76 -5.81 -2.18
C ARG A 10 -12.86 -5.20 -3.05
N THR A 11 -13.87 -6.00 -3.38
CA THR A 11 -14.97 -5.56 -4.27
C THR A 11 -16.37 -5.81 -3.71
N ASN A 12 -16.54 -6.75 -2.77
CA ASN A 12 -17.86 -7.16 -2.27
C ASN A 12 -18.20 -6.48 -0.93
N PHE A 13 -18.43 -5.16 -0.97
CA PHE A 13 -18.69 -4.33 0.21
C PHE A 13 -20.14 -4.44 0.70
N ASP A 14 -21.10 -4.59 -0.20
CA ASP A 14 -22.54 -4.70 0.11
C ASP A 14 -22.87 -5.90 1.01
N ALA A 15 -22.11 -6.99 0.88
CA ALA A 15 -22.29 -8.20 1.67
C ALA A 15 -21.67 -8.13 3.08
N MET A 16 -20.91 -7.08 3.40
CA MET A 16 -20.26 -6.90 4.71
C MET A 16 -21.16 -6.06 5.63
N SER A 17 -21.13 -6.31 6.93
CA SER A 17 -21.75 -5.43 7.93
C SER A 17 -20.99 -4.10 8.05
N THR A 18 -21.64 -3.08 8.62
CA THR A 18 -21.02 -1.75 8.77
C THR A 18 -19.78 -1.77 9.67
N GLU A 19 -19.76 -2.59 10.72
CA GLU A 19 -18.58 -2.73 11.57
C GLU A 19 -17.42 -3.44 10.85
N GLU A 20 -17.71 -4.48 10.06
CA GLU A 20 -16.68 -5.11 9.21
C GLU A 20 -16.10 -4.12 8.19
N LEU A 21 -16.92 -3.21 7.64
CA LEU A 21 -16.42 -2.16 6.74
C LEU A 21 -15.52 -1.16 7.47
N LYS A 22 -15.87 -0.76 8.70
CA LYS A 22 -15.02 0.14 9.51
C LYS A 22 -13.67 -0.49 9.82
N ASP A 23 -13.66 -1.77 10.18
CA ASP A 23 -12.43 -2.52 10.42
C ASP A 23 -11.61 -2.69 9.14
N LEU A 24 -12.24 -3.07 8.03
CA LEU A 24 -11.58 -3.18 6.73
C LEU A 24 -10.93 -1.85 6.32
N ARG A 25 -11.67 -0.74 6.41
CA ARG A 25 -11.19 0.59 6.09
C ARG A 25 -9.97 0.94 6.93
N LYS A 26 -10.08 0.84 8.25
CA LYS A 26 -8.99 1.18 9.19
C LYS A 26 -7.73 0.35 8.92
N ASN A 27 -7.88 -0.95 8.68
CA ASN A 27 -6.75 -1.82 8.38
C ASN A 27 -6.14 -1.52 7.01
N SER A 28 -6.96 -1.19 6.01
CA SER A 28 -6.48 -0.82 4.67
C SER A 28 -5.72 0.51 4.69
N GLU A 29 -6.23 1.51 5.42
CA GLU A 29 -5.57 2.80 5.67
C GLU A 29 -4.20 2.61 6.35
N GLY A 30 -4.16 1.84 7.43
CA GLY A 30 -2.93 1.55 8.17
C GLY A 30 -1.89 0.79 7.35
N ALA A 31 -2.34 -0.21 6.59
CA ALA A 31 -1.49 -0.98 5.68
C ALA A 31 -0.94 -0.11 4.55
N LEU A 32 -1.78 0.73 3.92
CA LEU A 32 -1.35 1.68 2.90
C LEU A 32 -0.27 2.62 3.44
N SER A 33 -0.52 3.25 4.59
CA SER A 33 0.44 4.15 5.23
C SER A 33 1.77 3.45 5.50
N SER A 34 1.74 2.21 5.98
CA SER A 34 2.94 1.41 6.24
C SER A 34 3.70 1.06 4.96
N VAL A 35 3.00 0.71 3.88
CA VAL A 35 3.59 0.43 2.56
C VAL A 35 4.24 1.69 2.00
N MET A 36 3.57 2.84 2.07
CA MET A 36 4.12 4.13 1.64
C MET A 36 5.37 4.50 2.45
N ALA A 37 5.33 4.33 3.78
CA ALA A 37 6.48 4.57 4.65
C ALA A 37 7.67 3.66 4.30
N ALA A 38 7.41 2.37 4.02
CA ALA A 38 8.44 1.43 3.61
C ALA A 38 9.08 1.81 2.27
N MET A 39 8.29 2.21 1.27
CA MET A 39 8.82 2.69 -0.01
C MET A 39 9.68 3.95 0.16
N SER A 40 9.26 4.90 1.01
CA SER A 40 10.07 6.08 1.34
C SER A 40 11.40 5.71 1.99
N ALA A 41 11.38 4.81 2.98
CA ALA A 41 12.59 4.34 3.65
C ALA A 41 13.53 3.60 2.68
N MET A 42 13.00 2.79 1.76
CA MET A 42 13.80 2.15 0.70
C MET A 42 14.47 3.19 -0.22
N GLY A 43 13.75 4.24 -0.59
CA GLY A 43 14.30 5.34 -1.39
C GLY A 43 15.41 6.09 -0.65
N GLU A 44 15.22 6.37 0.63
CA GLU A 44 16.23 7.00 1.49
C GLU A 44 17.48 6.13 1.64
N LEU A 45 17.30 4.82 1.89
CA LEU A 45 18.41 3.89 1.97
C LEU A 45 19.19 3.78 0.65
N ALA A 46 18.48 3.72 -0.49
CA ALA A 46 19.12 3.71 -1.80
C ALA A 46 19.92 5.00 -2.04
N PHE A 47 19.35 6.16 -1.68
CA PHE A 47 19.98 7.46 -1.83
C PHE A 47 21.28 7.56 -1.01
N TRP A 48 21.22 7.28 0.30
CA TRP A 48 22.39 7.41 1.18
C TRP A 48 23.43 6.30 1.01
N SER A 49 23.07 5.18 0.38
CA SER A 49 24.01 4.07 0.18
C SER A 49 25.26 4.44 -0.60
N VAL A 50 25.21 5.48 -1.44
CA VAL A 50 26.35 5.94 -2.26
C VAL A 50 27.44 6.64 -1.43
N ASP A 51 27.09 7.15 -0.23
CA ASP A 51 28.02 7.85 0.66
C ASP A 51 28.73 6.89 1.64
N ASN A 52 28.45 5.58 1.56
CA ASN A 52 29.06 4.59 2.43
C ASN A 52 30.31 3.97 1.78
N GLU A 53 31.49 4.36 2.28
CA GLU A 53 32.79 3.87 1.79
C GLU A 53 32.99 2.35 1.95
N ASN A 54 32.26 1.72 2.88
CA ASN A 54 32.30 0.27 3.11
C ASN A 54 31.24 -0.50 2.31
N TYR A 55 30.40 0.21 1.54
CA TYR A 55 29.36 -0.41 0.74
C TYR A 55 29.88 -0.74 -0.66
N ASP A 56 30.20 -2.01 -0.88
CA ASP A 56 30.87 -2.41 -2.11
C ASP A 56 29.90 -2.48 -3.31
N ASN A 57 30.48 -2.48 -4.53
CA ASN A 57 29.71 -2.51 -5.78
C ASN A 57 28.81 -3.75 -5.94
N ARG A 58 29.14 -4.89 -5.33
CA ARG A 58 28.29 -6.10 -5.37
C ARG A 58 27.11 -5.94 -4.44
N GLN A 59 27.35 -5.48 -3.21
CA GLN A 59 26.30 -5.20 -2.23
C GLN A 59 25.31 -4.15 -2.76
N ALA A 60 25.80 -3.10 -3.41
CA ALA A 60 24.97 -2.07 -4.04
C ALA A 60 24.07 -2.64 -5.14
N ARG A 61 24.63 -3.50 -6.03
CA ARG A 61 23.85 -4.15 -7.09
C ARG A 61 22.76 -5.06 -6.54
N ASP A 62 23.08 -5.86 -5.51
CA ASP A 62 22.10 -6.74 -4.87
C ASP A 62 21.02 -5.95 -4.12
N GLY A 63 21.40 -4.86 -3.44
CA GLY A 63 20.46 -3.95 -2.77
C GLY A 63 19.49 -3.29 -3.75
N LEU A 64 20.01 -2.68 -4.82
CA LEU A 64 19.19 -2.07 -5.88
C LEU A 64 18.28 -3.07 -6.56
N ARG A 65 18.75 -4.31 -6.80
CA ARG A 65 17.91 -5.38 -7.36
C ARG A 65 16.74 -5.70 -6.44
N ARG A 66 16.97 -5.87 -5.14
CA ARG A 66 15.89 -6.16 -4.16
C ARG A 66 14.90 -5.01 -4.01
N ILE A 67 15.40 -3.77 -4.01
CA ILE A 67 14.54 -2.57 -4.00
C ILE A 67 13.71 -2.51 -5.29
N GLY A 68 14.33 -2.76 -6.44
CA GLY A 68 13.64 -2.85 -7.72
C GLY A 68 12.55 -3.92 -7.74
N GLU A 69 12.87 -5.13 -7.28
CA GLU A 69 11.91 -6.24 -7.14
C GLU A 69 10.72 -5.85 -6.25
N ALA A 70 10.95 -5.15 -5.13
CA ALA A 70 9.87 -4.65 -4.28
C ALA A 70 9.02 -3.59 -4.98
N LEU A 71 9.66 -2.61 -5.63
CA LEU A 71 8.99 -1.51 -6.34
C LEU A 71 8.20 -1.98 -7.59
N MET A 72 8.45 -3.19 -8.10
CA MET A 72 7.60 -3.80 -9.13
C MET A 72 6.19 -4.13 -8.62
N TYR A 73 6.00 -4.37 -7.32
CA TYR A 73 4.73 -4.82 -6.76
C TYR A 73 4.12 -3.84 -5.76
N LEU A 74 4.93 -3.19 -4.91
CA LEU A 74 4.45 -2.33 -3.83
C LEU A 74 3.50 -1.20 -4.29
N PRO A 75 3.71 -0.52 -5.44
CA PRO A 75 2.77 0.48 -5.91
C PRO A 75 1.37 -0.09 -6.20
N ARG A 76 1.29 -1.27 -6.83
CA ARG A 76 0.00 -1.92 -7.14
C ARG A 76 -0.68 -2.46 -5.89
N ILE A 77 0.09 -2.89 -4.89
CA ILE A 77 -0.42 -3.24 -3.56
C ILE A 77 -1.00 -2.00 -2.86
N ALA A 78 -0.26 -0.89 -2.86
CA ALA A 78 -0.71 0.38 -2.29
C ALA A 78 -2.02 0.85 -2.94
N GLU A 79 -2.11 0.79 -4.25
CA GLU A 79 -3.32 1.15 -5.00
C GLU A 79 -4.52 0.27 -4.61
N ALA A 80 -4.34 -1.05 -4.49
CA ALA A 80 -5.41 -1.95 -4.06
C ALA A 80 -5.90 -1.65 -2.63
N LEU A 81 -4.98 -1.32 -1.72
CA LEU A 81 -5.31 -0.92 -0.35
C LEU A 81 -6.05 0.42 -0.32
N ASN A 82 -5.58 1.40 -1.09
CA ASN A 82 -6.21 2.71 -1.20
C ASN A 82 -7.63 2.59 -1.75
N ASP A 83 -7.84 1.86 -2.84
CA ASP A 83 -9.16 1.71 -3.44
C ASP A 83 -10.10 0.92 -2.52
N THR A 84 -9.58 -0.07 -1.80
CA THR A 84 -10.34 -0.80 -0.78
C THR A 84 -10.79 0.12 0.36
N GLU A 85 -9.89 0.98 0.86
CA GLU A 85 -10.16 1.96 1.91
C GLU A 85 -11.24 2.95 1.46
N GLN A 86 -11.07 3.57 0.29
CA GLN A 86 -11.98 4.58 -0.22
C GLN A 86 -13.38 4.02 -0.49
N ASN A 87 -13.47 2.82 -1.08
CA ASN A 87 -14.76 2.19 -1.34
C ASN A 87 -15.45 1.75 -0.05
N ALA A 88 -14.70 1.25 0.94
CA ALA A 88 -15.26 0.94 2.26
C ALA A 88 -15.79 2.21 2.96
N GLN A 89 -15.04 3.31 2.92
CA GLN A 89 -15.49 4.60 3.47
C GLN A 89 -16.74 5.13 2.76
N PHE A 90 -16.79 5.02 1.43
CA PHE A 90 -17.96 5.39 0.66
C PHE A 90 -19.19 4.60 1.08
N GLU A 91 -19.08 3.28 1.22
CA GLU A 91 -20.20 2.42 1.62
C GLU A 91 -20.64 2.67 3.07
N ILE A 92 -19.71 2.98 3.98
CA ILE A 92 -20.04 3.43 5.34
C ILE A 92 -20.87 4.71 5.30
N HIS A 93 -20.44 5.73 4.54
CA HIS A 93 -21.20 6.97 4.38
C HIS A 93 -22.56 6.76 3.73
N HIS A 94 -22.65 5.86 2.75
CA HIS A 94 -23.92 5.50 2.13
C HIS A 94 -24.92 4.93 3.15
N ARG A 95 -24.45 4.15 4.13
CA ARG A 95 -25.27 3.55 5.19
C ARG A 95 -25.58 4.48 6.36
N GLU A 96 -24.60 5.23 6.83
CA GLU A 96 -24.69 6.06 8.04
C GLU A 96 -25.05 7.52 7.75
N GLY A 97 -24.99 7.92 6.47
CA GLY A 97 -25.14 9.28 6.00
C GLY A 97 -23.80 9.97 5.74
N PHE A 98 -23.78 10.84 4.73
CA PHE A 98 -22.59 11.62 4.39
C PHE A 98 -22.31 12.72 5.43
N PRO A 99 -21.03 13.08 5.66
CA PRO A 99 -20.66 14.20 6.52
C PRO A 99 -21.32 15.49 6.02
N LYS A 100 -21.86 16.28 6.95
CA LYS A 100 -22.38 17.63 6.65
C LYS A 100 -21.23 18.62 6.82
N TRP A 101 -20.97 19.38 5.75
CA TRP A 101 -19.96 20.45 5.71
C TRP A 101 -20.43 21.70 6.46
#